data_AF-A0A7W0S4I0-F1
#
_entry.id   AF-A0A7W0S4I0-F1
#
_cell.length_a   1.000
_cell.length_b   1.000
_cell.length_c   1.000
_cell.angle_alpha   90.00
_cell.angle_beta   90.00
_cell.angle_gamma   90.00
#
_symmetry.space_group_name_H-M   'P 1'
#
loop_
_entity.id
_entity.type
_entity.pdbx_description
1 polymer ?
#
loop_
_entity_poly.entity_id
_entity_poly.type
_entity_poly.pdbx_seq_one_letter_code
_entity_poly.pdbx_strand_id
1 'polypeptide(L)'
;MVRNSEVDTVADIERRYPDEWVLVEIVRDHKDHSRVAGRLLAHSSDRADLDEPYRRFRAEQPRTRVYQFFTGDVVADAGFSVVL
;
A
#
# COMPACT_ATOMS: atom_id res chain seq x y z
N MET A 1 -8.17 -0.30 -12.99
CA MET A 1 -9.05 0.31 -11.97
C MET A 1 -9.61 -0.80 -11.11
N VAL A 2 -9.20 -0.90 -9.84
CA VAL A 2 -9.75 -1.91 -8.93
C VAL A 2 -10.15 -1.23 -7.63
N ARG A 3 -11.46 -1.08 -7.41
CA ARG A 3 -12.06 -1.02 -6.08
C ARG A 3 -12.44 -2.47 -5.73
N ASN A 4 -11.50 -3.23 -5.18
CA ASN A 4 -11.83 -4.50 -4.54
C ASN A 4 -12.27 -4.15 -3.11
N SER A 5 -13.49 -4.52 -2.74
CA SER A 5 -14.03 -4.29 -1.39
C SER A 5 -13.39 -5.21 -0.32
N GLU A 6 -12.54 -6.12 -0.78
CA GLU A 6 -11.88 -7.15 0.01
C GLU A 6 -10.81 -6.54 0.91
N VAL A 7 -10.84 -6.95 2.19
CA VAL A 7 -9.83 -6.59 3.17
C VAL A 7 -8.86 -7.76 3.25
N ASP A 8 -7.61 -7.51 2.89
CA ASP A 8 -6.54 -8.50 2.90
C ASP A 8 -5.43 -8.07 3.87
N THR A 9 -4.61 -9.02 4.31
CA THR A 9 -3.40 -8.66 5.05
C THR A 9 -2.42 -7.96 4.11
N VAL A 10 -1.58 -7.07 4.64
CA VAL A 10 -0.52 -6.44 3.85
C VAL A 10 0.42 -7.50 3.25
N ALA A 11 0.72 -8.55 4.00
CA ALA A 11 1.50 -9.68 3.50
C ALA A 11 0.83 -10.43 2.32
N ASP A 12 -0.49 -10.55 2.31
CA ASP A 12 -1.23 -11.11 1.16
C ASP A 12 -1.20 -10.17 -0.05
N ILE A 13 -1.26 -8.86 0.18
CA ILE A 13 -1.13 -7.86 -0.89
C ILE A 13 0.27 -7.92 -1.52
N GLU A 14 1.32 -7.94 -0.72
CA GLU A 14 2.72 -8.08 -1.19
C GLU A 14 2.91 -9.32 -2.06
N ARG A 15 2.36 -10.48 -1.64
CA ARG A 15 2.43 -11.73 -2.41
C ARG A 15 1.70 -11.68 -3.75
N ARG A 16 0.61 -10.91 -3.86
CA ARG A 16 -0.21 -10.84 -5.08
C ARG A 16 0.35 -9.86 -6.11
N TYR A 17 1.04 -8.82 -5.65
CA TYR A 17 1.59 -7.77 -6.50
C TYR A 17 3.09 -7.63 -6.24
N PRO A 18 3.92 -8.61 -6.62
CA PRO A 18 5.37 -8.50 -6.43
C PRO A 18 5.96 -7.42 -7.34
N ASP A 19 6.99 -6.72 -6.87
CA ASP A 19 7.70 -5.68 -7.62
C ASP A 19 6.81 -4.53 -8.12
N GLU A 20 5.77 -4.21 -7.36
CA GLU A 20 4.82 -3.15 -7.68
C GLU A 20 4.70 -2.13 -6.53
N TRP A 21 4.36 -0.90 -6.90
CA TRP A 21 3.86 0.08 -5.96
C TRP A 21 2.40 -0.20 -5.66
N VAL A 22 2.05 -0.27 -4.38
CA VAL A 22 0.68 -0.45 -3.92
C VAL A 22 0.23 0.72 -3.06
N LEU A 23 -1.05 1.06 -3.18
CA LEU A 23 -1.75 2.03 -2.33
C LEU A 23 -2.85 1.29 -1.56
N VAL A 24 -2.77 1.32 -0.24
CA VAL A 24 -3.65 0.54 0.65
C VAL A 24 -4.33 1.45 1.66
N GLU A 25 -5.64 1.35 1.80
CA GLU A 25 -6.39 1.88 2.94
C GLU A 25 -6.20 0.96 4.15
N ILE A 26 -5.66 1.47 5.26
CA ILE A 26 -5.46 0.66 6.46
C ILE A 26 -6.77 0.58 7.25
N VAL A 27 -7.31 -0.63 7.35
CA VAL A 27 -8.55 -0.94 8.10
C VAL A 27 -8.22 -1.48 9.49
N ARG A 28 -7.12 -2.23 9.63
CA ARG A 28 -6.59 -2.72 10.90
C ARG A 28 -5.10 -2.47 10.96
N ASP A 29 -4.69 -1.68 11.93
CA ASP A 29 -3.29 -1.42 12.25
C ASP A 29 -2.81 -2.41 13.32
N HIS A 30 -1.56 -2.87 13.23
CA HIS A 30 -0.97 -3.83 14.16
C HIS A 30 0.56 -3.76 14.13
N LYS A 31 1.22 -4.00 15.26
CA LYS A 31 2.70 -3.97 15.37
C LYS A 31 3.41 -5.04 14.54
N ASP A 32 2.78 -6.22 14.46
CA ASP A 32 3.16 -7.30 13.56
C ASP A 32 2.60 -7.03 12.16
N HIS A 33 3.49 -6.79 11.20
CA HIS A 33 3.20 -6.49 9.79
C HIS A 33 2.26 -7.52 9.14
N SER A 34 2.41 -8.80 9.49
CA SER A 34 1.57 -9.88 8.96
C SER A 34 0.09 -9.76 9.37
N ARG A 35 -0.21 -8.91 10.35
CA ARG A 35 -1.56 -8.69 10.89
C ARG A 35 -2.13 -7.31 10.54
N VAL A 36 -1.34 -6.46 9.89
CA VAL A 36 -1.85 -5.22 9.30
C VAL A 36 -2.75 -5.63 8.14
N ALA A 37 -3.96 -5.08 8.09
CA ALA A 37 -4.94 -5.41 7.06
C ALA A 37 -5.56 -4.16 6.47
N GLY A 38 -5.83 -4.21 5.18
CA GLY A 38 -6.31 -3.06 4.43
C GLY A 38 -7.00 -3.42 3.14
N ARG A 39 -7.59 -2.40 2.51
CA ARG A 39 -8.19 -2.51 1.18
C ARG A 39 -7.20 -1.97 0.15
N LEU A 40 -6.95 -2.74 -0.89
CA LEU A 40 -6.16 -2.27 -2.01
C LEU A 40 -6.95 -1.21 -2.79
N LEU A 41 -6.37 -0.01 -2.93
CA LEU A 41 -6.96 1.10 -3.67
C LEU A 41 -6.42 1.16 -5.10
N ALA A 42 -5.12 0.89 -5.27
CA ALA A 42 -4.44 0.86 -6.56
C ALA A 42 -3.10 0.11 -6.45
N HIS A 43 -2.61 -0.38 -7.59
CA HIS A 43 -1.26 -0.91 -7.75
C HIS A 43 -0.74 -0.55 -9.15
N SER A 44 0.57 -0.40 -9.31
CA SER A 44 1.24 -0.22 -10.60
C SER A 44 2.74 -0.52 -10.48
N SER A 45 3.36 -0.90 -11.59
CA SER A 45 4.82 -0.93 -11.71
C SER A 45 5.45 0.47 -11.63
N ASP A 46 4.71 1.54 -11.99
CA ASP A 46 5.17 2.93 -11.88
C ASP A 46 4.51 3.62 -10.68
N ARG A 47 5.33 4.21 -9.80
CA ARG A 47 4.86 4.97 -8.64
C ARG A 47 3.95 6.14 -9.04
N ALA A 48 4.22 6.79 -10.17
CA ALA A 48 3.49 7.98 -10.60
C ALA A 48 2.01 7.68 -10.91
N ASP A 49 1.70 6.44 -11.28
CA ASP A 49 0.32 6.01 -11.54
C ASP A 49 -0.55 5.97 -10.27
N LEU A 50 0.07 6.04 -9.08
CA LEU A 50 -0.65 6.08 -7.80
C LEU A 50 -1.08 7.50 -7.39
N ASP A 51 -0.56 8.55 -8.04
CA ASP A 51 -0.84 9.94 -7.66
C ASP A 51 -2.34 10.29 -7.82
N GLU A 52 -2.93 9.94 -8.95
CA GLU A 52 -4.35 10.22 -9.21
C GLU A 52 -5.29 9.40 -8.30
N PRO A 53 -5.12 8.06 -8.14
CA PRO A 53 -5.84 7.29 -7.14
C PRO A 53 -5.72 7.85 -5.73
N TYR A 54 -4.52 8.26 -5.31
CA TYR A 54 -4.28 8.84 -3.99
C TYR A 54 -5.05 10.15 -3.81
N ARG A 55 -4.92 11.09 -4.75
CA ARG A 55 -5.62 12.40 -4.69
C ARG A 55 -7.13 12.21 -4.64
N ARG A 56 -7.68 11.34 -5.49
CA ARG A 56 -9.11 11.03 -5.51
C ARG A 56 -9.58 10.47 -4.18
N PHE A 57 -8.87 9.46 -3.65
CA PHE A 57 -9.22 8.87 -2.36
C PHE A 57 -9.11 9.89 -1.22
N ARG A 58 -8.13 10.79 -1.22
CA ARG A 58 -7.99 11.84 -0.20
C ARG A 58 -9.04 12.92 -0.26
N ALA A 59 -9.51 13.28 -1.45
CA ALA A 59 -10.64 14.19 -1.57
C ALA A 59 -11.92 13.57 -0.97
N GLU A 60 -12.14 12.27 -1.16
CA GLU A 60 -13.30 11.55 -0.62
C GLU A 60 -13.16 11.22 0.87
N GLN A 61 -11.95 10.87 1.33
CA GLN A 61 -11.66 10.34 2.65
C GLN A 61 -10.40 11.00 3.27
N PRO A 62 -10.49 12.25 3.74
CA PRO A 62 -9.34 13.03 4.15
C PRO A 62 -8.66 12.56 5.45
N ARG A 63 -9.38 11.81 6.30
CA ARG A 63 -8.88 11.38 7.63
C ARG A 63 -8.51 9.89 7.72
N THR A 64 -8.84 9.10 6.71
CA THR A 64 -8.57 7.65 6.71
C THR A 64 -7.06 7.40 6.62
N ARG A 65 -6.49 6.34 7.18
CA ARG A 65 -5.07 6.04 7.00
C ARG A 65 -4.84 5.32 5.67
N VAL A 66 -3.83 5.74 4.91
CA VAL A 66 -3.39 5.02 3.70
C VAL A 66 -1.88 4.86 3.73
N TYR A 67 -1.40 3.72 3.26
CA TYR A 67 0.02 3.44 3.05
C TYR A 67 0.30 3.28 1.56
N GLN A 68 1.44 3.80 1.13
CA GLN A 68 2.00 3.61 -0.19
C GLN A 68 3.39 3.00 -0.02
N PHE A 69 3.62 1.82 -0.62
CA PHE A 69 4.89 1.12 -0.49
C PHE A 69 5.16 0.27 -1.74
N PHE A 70 6.44 -0.08 -1.93
CA PHE A 70 6.89 -0.98 -2.98
C PHE A 70 7.01 -2.39 -2.39
N THR A 71 6.53 -3.39 -3.12
CA THR A 71 6.43 -4.79 -2.67
C THR A 71 7.60 -5.67 -3.11
N GLY A 72 8.49 -5.15 -3.97
CA GLY A 72 9.68 -5.85 -4.40
C GLY A 72 10.79 -5.83 -3.34
N ASP A 73 11.83 -6.63 -3.59
CA ASP A 73 13.00 -6.66 -2.73
C ASP A 73 13.65 -5.27 -2.68
N VAL A 74 13.63 -4.64 -1.51
CA VAL A 74 14.47 -3.47 -1.26
C VAL A 74 15.90 -3.99 -1.15
N VAL A 75 16.64 -3.91 -2.26
CA VAL A 75 18.09 -4.09 -2.21
C VAL A 75 18.61 -3.02 -1.26
N ALA A 76 19.01 -3.44 -0.06
CA ALA A 76 19.59 -2.57 0.93
C ALA A 76 20.98 -2.15 0.47
N ASP A 77 21.06 -1.21 -0.48
CA ASP A 77 22.25 -0.39 -0.62
C ASP A 77 22.36 0.42 0.66
N ALA A 78 23.49 0.27 1.35
CA ALA A 78 23.72 0.79 2.69
C ALA A 78 23.36 2.28 2.81
N GLY A 79 22.18 2.59 3.35
CA GLY A 79 21.76 3.98 3.53
C GLY A 79 20.26 4.17 3.73
N PHE A 80 19.84 4.05 4.99
CA PHE A 80 18.58 4.58 5.55
C PHE A 80 17.27 3.93 5.07
N SER A 81 16.74 3.03 5.89
CA SER A 81 15.30 2.75 5.94
C SER A 81 14.64 3.74 6.90
N VAL A 82 13.71 4.57 6.41
CA VAL A 82 12.76 5.25 7.29
C VAL A 82 11.65 4.25 7.57
N VAL A 83 11.63 3.71 8.78
CA VAL A 83 10.51 2.94 9.31
C VAL A 83 9.66 3.93 10.11
N LEU A 84 8.41 4.13 9.70
CA LEU A 84 7.41 4.93 10.42
C LEU A 84 6.87 4.16 11.64
#